data_AF-A0A1H4GX71-F1
#
_entry.id   AF-A0A1H4GX71-F1
#
_cell.length_a   1.000
_cell.length_b   1.000
_cell.length_c   1.000
_cell.angle_alpha   90.00
_cell.angle_beta   90.00
_cell.angle_gamma   90.00
#
_symmetry.space_group_name_H-M   'P 1'
#
loop_
_entity.id
_entity.type
_entity.pdbx_description
1 polymer ?
#
loop_
_entity_poly.entity_id
_entity_poly.type
_entity_poly.pdbx_seq_one_letter_code
_entity_poly.pdbx_strand_id
1 'polypeptide(L)'
;MQATTMDAYDYIDQKNQLFIDNAKAQLKDLSQYSTEALEWLMMEHYQFSFANVMFLTDAAESTAAFDTDAVNQELIRNCAEENGHAAMYRAALAKVNCDVDSREEFPSTTRFLSKIGELSNQEPSAVLGTMFATETAAIFEHEVFLDISKEVIKRRHWGDQGRDLVWFHEMHLGGVEQSLYASTLTRESGLPLW
;
A
#
# COMPACT_ATOMS: atom_id res chain seq x y z
N MET A 1 -15.96 26.44 27.13
CA MET A 1 -15.62 25.73 25.88
C MET A 1 -15.10 24.36 26.29
N GLN A 2 -15.89 23.31 26.10
CA GLN A 2 -15.39 21.94 26.20
C GLN A 2 -14.57 21.69 24.92
N ALA A 3 -13.30 21.35 25.07
CA ALA A 3 -12.52 20.81 23.97
C ALA A 3 -13.17 19.49 23.58
N THR A 4 -13.76 19.42 22.39
CA THR A 4 -14.17 18.15 21.79
C THR A 4 -12.91 17.32 21.60
N THR A 5 -12.80 16.25 22.36
CA THR A 5 -11.78 15.23 22.15
C THR A 5 -11.95 14.73 20.72
N MET A 6 -10.93 14.90 19.89
CA MET A 6 -10.94 14.38 18.53
C MET A 6 -11.09 12.86 18.60
N ASP A 7 -11.97 12.30 17.77
CA ASP A 7 -12.14 10.85 17.68
C ASP A 7 -10.81 10.20 17.25
N ALA A 8 -10.57 8.96 17.69
CA ALA A 8 -9.34 8.23 17.39
C ALA A 8 -9.13 8.06 15.89
N TYR A 9 -10.21 7.87 15.12
CA TYR A 9 -10.18 7.78 13.66
C TYR A 9 -9.71 9.09 13.02
N ASP A 10 -10.32 10.23 13.40
CA ASP A 10 -9.93 11.56 12.90
C ASP A 10 -8.46 11.87 13.23
N TYR A 11 -7.97 11.42 14.40
CA TYR A 11 -6.57 11.56 14.77
C TYR A 11 -5.65 10.75 13.87
N ILE A 12 -5.97 9.48 13.62
CA ILE A 12 -5.16 8.60 12.77
C ILE A 12 -5.15 9.12 11.33
N ASP A 13 -6.31 9.50 10.79
CA ASP A 13 -6.43 10.05 9.44
C ASP A 13 -5.63 11.34 9.28
N GLN A 14 -5.71 12.25 10.25
CA GLN A 14 -4.90 13.48 10.21
C GLN A 14 -3.39 13.18 10.23
N LYS A 15 -2.96 12.20 11.03
CA LYS A 15 -1.54 11.81 11.10
C LYS A 15 -1.07 11.16 9.80
N ASN A 16 -1.87 10.27 9.23
CA ASN A 16 -1.59 9.63 7.94
C ASN A 16 -1.52 10.69 6.84
N GLN A 17 -2.50 11.60 6.75
CA GLN A 17 -2.51 12.65 5.74
C GLN A 17 -1.28 13.56 5.84
N LEU A 18 -0.90 13.99 7.05
CA LEU A 18 0.31 14.81 7.24
C LEU A 18 1.59 14.08 6.81
N PHE A 19 1.71 12.78 7.12
CA PHE A 19 2.84 11.98 6.67
C PHE A 19 2.87 11.87 5.14
N ILE A 20 1.73 11.54 4.53
CA ILE A 20 1.55 11.39 3.09
C ILE A 20 1.89 12.69 2.36
N ASP A 21 1.34 13.83 2.80
CA ASP A 21 1.57 15.14 2.19
C ASP A 21 3.06 15.50 2.21
N ASN A 22 3.73 15.24 3.34
CA ASN A 22 5.16 15.49 3.47
C ASN A 22 6.01 14.59 2.57
N ALA A 23 5.62 13.32 2.39
CA ALA A 23 6.30 12.40 1.48
C ALA A 23 6.09 12.82 0.02
N LYS A 24 4.84 13.12 -0.38
CA LYS A 24 4.51 13.58 -1.74
C LYS A 24 5.20 14.89 -2.09
N ALA A 25 5.33 15.82 -1.14
CA ALA A 25 6.01 17.09 -1.37
C ALA A 25 7.48 16.89 -1.78
N GLN A 26 8.17 15.89 -1.24
CA GLN A 26 9.57 15.57 -1.57
C GLN A 26 9.71 14.91 -2.94
N LEU A 27 8.66 14.22 -3.40
CA LEU A 27 8.64 13.50 -4.68
C LEU A 27 7.92 14.29 -5.79
N LYS A 28 7.48 15.52 -5.51
CA LYS A 28 6.76 16.37 -6.46
C LYS A 28 7.60 16.75 -7.68
N ASP A 29 8.89 17.04 -7.47
CA ASP A 29 9.82 17.32 -8.56
C ASP A 29 10.74 16.11 -8.76
N LEU A 30 10.37 15.23 -9.69
CA LEU A 30 11.18 14.05 -10.00
C LEU A 30 12.46 14.39 -10.78
N SER A 31 12.57 15.59 -11.36
CA SER A 31 13.72 15.98 -12.19
C SER A 31 15.03 16.10 -11.41
N GLN A 32 14.94 16.31 -10.08
CA GLN A 32 16.10 16.39 -9.19
C GLN A 32 16.78 15.04 -8.94
N TYR A 33 16.09 13.92 -9.19
CA TYR A 33 16.60 12.57 -8.96
C TYR A 33 17.16 11.97 -10.25
N SER A 34 18.17 11.10 -10.15
CA SER A 34 18.68 10.36 -11.31
C SER A 34 17.67 9.35 -11.82
N THR A 35 17.76 8.98 -13.10
CA THR A 35 16.91 7.92 -13.68
C THR A 35 17.09 6.60 -12.94
N GLU A 36 18.34 6.27 -12.60
CA GLU A 36 18.70 5.03 -11.91
C GLU A 36 18.09 4.95 -10.50
N ALA A 37 18.04 6.07 -9.77
CA ALA A 37 17.42 6.10 -8.44
C ALA A 37 15.90 5.90 -8.52
N LEU A 38 15.25 6.49 -9.54
CA LEU A 38 13.81 6.32 -9.76
C LEU A 38 13.46 4.89 -10.21
N GLU A 39 14.26 4.29 -11.08
CA GLU A 39 14.14 2.87 -11.47
C GLU A 39 14.28 1.94 -10.27
N TRP A 40 15.26 2.24 -9.42
CA TRP A 40 15.47 1.48 -8.21
C TRP A 40 14.27 1.58 -7.26
N LEU A 41 13.67 2.76 -7.09
CA LEU A 41 12.42 2.90 -6.33
C LEU A 41 11.28 2.06 -6.92
N MET A 42 11.13 1.99 -8.24
CA MET A 42 10.13 1.10 -8.88
C MET A 42 10.37 -0.38 -8.54
N MET A 43 11.63 -0.81 -8.48
CA MET A 43 11.97 -2.19 -8.10
C MET A 43 11.80 -2.45 -6.59
N GLU A 44 12.03 -1.45 -5.75
CA GLU A 44 11.82 -1.53 -4.31
C GLU A 44 10.31 -1.63 -3.98
N HIS A 45 9.45 -0.93 -4.71
CA HIS A 45 7.99 -1.03 -4.56
C HIS A 45 7.47 -2.47 -4.71
N TYR A 46 8.06 -3.23 -5.65
CA TYR A 46 7.70 -4.65 -5.83
C TYR A 46 7.88 -5.49 -4.55
N GLN A 47 8.82 -5.13 -3.66
CA GLN A 47 9.02 -5.85 -2.41
C GLN A 47 7.80 -5.76 -1.49
N PHE A 48 7.15 -4.60 -1.46
CA PHE A 48 5.92 -4.41 -0.70
C PHE A 48 4.78 -5.23 -1.30
N SER A 49 4.53 -5.12 -2.62
CA SER A 49 3.50 -5.92 -3.29
C SER A 49 3.70 -7.44 -3.10
N PHE A 50 4.96 -7.90 -3.06
CA PHE A 50 5.29 -9.29 -2.79
C PHE A 50 5.00 -9.72 -1.34
N ALA A 51 5.31 -8.87 -0.36
CA ALA A 51 5.09 -9.15 1.06
C ALA A 51 3.64 -8.94 1.51
N ASN A 52 2.87 -8.08 0.83
CA ASN A 52 1.53 -7.65 1.25
C ASN A 52 0.56 -8.82 1.45
N VAL A 53 0.58 -9.81 0.55
CA VAL A 53 -0.26 -11.01 0.65
C VAL A 53 0.02 -11.79 1.94
N MET A 54 1.29 -11.87 2.36
CA MET A 54 1.65 -12.53 3.62
C MET A 54 1.16 -11.72 4.82
N PHE A 55 1.28 -10.39 4.81
CA PHE A 55 0.77 -9.55 5.89
C PHE A 55 -0.74 -9.67 6.06
N LEU A 56 -1.49 -9.70 4.95
CA LEU A 56 -2.95 -9.90 4.97
C LEU A 56 -3.32 -11.30 5.47
N THR A 57 -2.56 -12.33 5.10
CA THR A 57 -2.76 -13.70 5.58
C THR A 57 -2.52 -13.79 7.08
N ASP A 58 -1.38 -13.29 7.56
CA ASP A 58 -1.02 -13.24 8.98
C ASP A 58 -2.06 -12.46 9.80
N ALA A 59 -2.54 -11.32 9.26
CA ALA A 59 -3.59 -10.53 9.87
C ALA A 59 -4.92 -11.29 9.91
N ALA A 60 -5.29 -12.00 8.85
CA ALA A 60 -6.50 -12.83 8.82
C ALA A 60 -6.43 -13.96 9.85
N GLU A 61 -5.30 -14.65 9.95
CA GLU A 61 -5.07 -15.72 10.94
C GLU A 61 -5.12 -15.19 12.37
N SER A 62 -4.42 -14.09 12.63
CA SER A 62 -4.43 -13.41 13.94
C SER A 62 -5.83 -12.96 14.31
N THR A 63 -6.62 -12.48 13.34
CA THR A 63 -7.97 -11.98 13.58
C THR A 63 -9.05 -13.04 13.67
N ALA A 64 -8.82 -14.24 13.14
CA ALA A 64 -9.74 -15.37 13.29
C ALA A 64 -9.95 -15.78 14.76
N ALA A 65 -9.02 -15.42 15.65
CA ALA A 65 -9.15 -15.62 17.09
C ALA A 65 -10.07 -14.60 17.78
N PHE A 66 -10.54 -13.56 17.08
CA PHE A 66 -11.41 -12.53 17.63
C PHE A 66 -12.87 -12.71 17.21
N ASP A 67 -13.79 -12.20 18.04
CA ASP A 67 -15.23 -12.30 17.85
C ASP A 67 -15.77 -11.29 16.80
N THR A 68 -15.13 -11.23 15.62
CA THR A 68 -15.55 -10.36 14.51
C THR A 68 -15.33 -11.05 13.16
N ASP A 69 -16.22 -11.99 12.83
CA ASP A 69 -16.27 -12.72 11.55
C ASP A 69 -16.18 -11.78 10.32
N ALA A 70 -16.82 -10.61 10.38
CA ALA A 70 -16.78 -9.61 9.30
C ALA A 70 -15.37 -9.10 8.98
N VAL A 71 -14.52 -8.90 9.98
CA VAL A 71 -13.13 -8.43 9.79
C VAL A 71 -12.29 -9.51 9.12
N ASN A 72 -12.43 -10.76 9.57
CA ASN A 72 -11.69 -11.88 8.99
C ASN A 72 -12.08 -12.10 7.51
N GLN A 73 -13.38 -12.05 7.19
CA GLN A 73 -13.87 -12.17 5.81
C GLN A 73 -13.31 -11.08 4.90
N GLU A 74 -13.23 -9.85 5.40
CA GLU A 74 -12.68 -8.73 4.64
C GLU A 74 -11.18 -8.89 4.39
N LEU A 75 -10.41 -9.34 5.38
CA LEU A 75 -8.98 -9.63 5.20
C LEU A 75 -8.74 -10.78 4.20
N ILE A 76 -9.58 -11.82 4.22
CA ILE A 76 -9.54 -12.90 3.23
C ILE A 76 -9.86 -12.38 1.83
N ARG A 77 -10.86 -11.50 1.69
CA ARG A 77 -11.20 -10.84 0.42
C ARG A 77 -10.01 -10.04 -0.11
N ASN A 78 -9.40 -9.20 0.73
CA ASN A 78 -8.20 -8.42 0.39
C ASN A 78 -7.04 -9.35 -0.03
N CYS A 79 -6.81 -10.44 0.70
CA CYS A 79 -5.79 -11.42 0.33
C CYS A 79 -6.04 -12.04 -1.04
N ALA A 80 -7.30 -12.34 -1.38
CA ALA A 80 -7.66 -12.90 -2.68
C ALA A 80 -7.48 -11.90 -3.81
N GLU A 81 -7.72 -10.61 -3.55
CA GLU A 81 -7.53 -9.52 -4.52
C GLU A 81 -6.06 -9.23 -4.80
N GLU A 82 -5.24 -9.14 -3.75
CA GLU A 82 -3.80 -8.91 -3.87
C GLU A 82 -3.04 -10.09 -4.50
N ASN A 83 -3.66 -11.28 -4.50
CA ASN A 83 -3.05 -12.48 -5.05
C ASN A 83 -2.81 -12.33 -6.56
N GLY A 84 -1.54 -12.23 -6.93
CA GLY A 84 -1.10 -12.08 -8.31
C GLY A 84 -0.65 -10.67 -8.70
N HIS A 85 -0.92 -9.65 -7.86
CA HIS A 85 -0.43 -8.28 -8.08
C HIS A 85 1.11 -8.26 -8.17
N ALA A 86 1.80 -8.92 -7.25
CA ALA A 86 3.26 -9.03 -7.28
C ALA A 86 3.77 -9.69 -8.58
N ALA A 87 3.14 -10.79 -9.02
CA ALA A 87 3.53 -11.49 -10.25
C ALA A 87 3.32 -10.62 -11.49
N MET A 88 2.21 -9.91 -11.55
CA MET A 88 1.87 -8.93 -12.58
C MET A 88 2.89 -7.79 -12.62
N TYR A 89 3.24 -7.22 -11.46
CA TYR A 89 4.19 -6.12 -11.40
C TYR A 89 5.61 -6.55 -11.77
N ARG A 90 6.06 -7.72 -11.31
CA ARG A 90 7.34 -8.31 -11.73
C ARG A 90 7.39 -8.54 -13.24
N ALA A 91 6.30 -9.03 -13.84
CA ALA A 91 6.23 -9.23 -15.28
C ALA A 91 6.31 -7.89 -16.05
N ALA A 92 5.70 -6.83 -15.52
CA ALA A 92 5.79 -5.49 -16.09
C ALA A 92 7.22 -4.91 -16.01
N LEU A 93 7.90 -5.07 -14.88
CA LEU A 93 9.30 -4.66 -14.70
C LEU A 93 10.24 -5.43 -15.65
N ALA A 94 10.04 -6.73 -15.81
CA ALA A 94 10.84 -7.54 -16.73
C ALA A 94 10.73 -7.09 -18.20
N LYS A 95 9.56 -6.59 -18.64
CA LYS A 95 9.36 -6.09 -20.02
C LYS A 95 10.23 -4.88 -20.37
N VAL A 96 10.64 -4.12 -19.36
CA VAL A 96 11.53 -2.96 -19.52
C VAL A 96 12.97 -3.24 -19.09
N ASN A 97 13.32 -4.52 -18.87
CA ASN A 97 14.61 -4.98 -18.39
C ASN A 97 14.99 -4.46 -16.98
N CYS A 98 14.00 -4.15 -16.14
CA CYS A 98 14.21 -3.95 -14.71
C CYS A 98 14.12 -5.30 -14.00
N ASP A 99 15.26 -5.89 -13.65
CA ASP A 99 15.32 -7.18 -12.97
C ASP A 99 15.37 -7.00 -11.45
N VAL A 100 14.24 -7.29 -10.79
CA VAL A 100 14.09 -7.24 -9.33
C VAL A 100 15.04 -8.18 -8.58
N ASP A 101 15.48 -9.28 -9.20
CA ASP A 101 16.39 -10.24 -8.58
C ASP A 101 17.84 -9.71 -8.60
N SER A 102 18.13 -8.75 -9.49
CA SER A 102 19.43 -8.09 -9.59
C SER A 102 19.53 -6.82 -8.74
N ARG A 103 18.43 -6.41 -8.07
CA ARG A 103 18.39 -5.17 -7.30
C ARG A 103 19.36 -5.24 -6.12
N GLU A 104 19.99 -4.12 -5.81
CA GLU A 104 20.65 -3.95 -4.52
C GLU A 104 19.59 -3.65 -3.46
N GLU A 105 19.57 -4.46 -2.40
CA GLU A 105 18.62 -4.31 -1.29
C GLU A 105 18.77 -2.97 -0.59
N PHE A 106 17.65 -2.31 -0.31
CA PHE A 106 17.64 -1.23 0.67
C PHE A 106 17.37 -1.74 2.09
N PRO A 107 18.32 -1.59 3.03
CA PRO A 107 18.10 -2.05 4.41
C PRO A 107 16.89 -1.41 5.09
N SER A 108 16.47 -0.22 4.64
CA SER A 108 15.27 0.43 5.15
C SER A 108 13.99 -0.27 4.71
N THR A 109 13.92 -0.78 3.49
CA THR A 109 12.77 -1.58 2.99
C THR A 109 12.61 -2.84 3.83
N THR A 110 13.71 -3.57 4.07
CA THR A 110 13.68 -4.78 4.91
C THR A 110 13.24 -4.49 6.34
N ARG A 111 13.74 -3.40 6.95
CA ARG A 111 13.29 -2.99 8.29
C ARG A 111 11.81 -2.59 8.30
N PHE A 112 11.35 -1.89 7.27
CA PHE A 112 9.96 -1.48 7.12
C PHE A 112 9.03 -2.69 7.01
N LEU A 113 9.31 -3.61 6.10
CA LEU A 113 8.55 -4.85 5.91
C LEU A 113 8.56 -5.72 7.17
N SER A 114 9.72 -5.86 7.82
CA SER A 114 9.82 -6.58 9.10
C SER A 114 8.94 -5.94 10.17
N LYS A 115 8.81 -4.61 10.20
CA LYS A 115 7.98 -3.94 11.19
C LYS A 115 6.49 -4.14 10.93
N ILE A 116 6.06 -4.12 9.67
CA ILE A 116 4.67 -4.44 9.31
C ILE A 116 4.35 -5.89 9.69
N GLY A 117 5.23 -6.84 9.37
CA GLY A 117 5.04 -8.24 9.76
C GLY A 117 4.95 -8.42 11.28
N GLU A 118 5.76 -7.70 12.06
CA GLU A 118 5.66 -7.69 13.52
C GLU A 118 4.29 -7.17 13.99
N LEU A 119 3.83 -6.04 13.46
CA LEU A 119 2.58 -5.41 13.88
C LEU A 119 1.33 -6.18 13.42
N SER A 120 1.42 -6.90 12.30
CA SER A 120 0.34 -7.74 11.75
C SER A 120 0.13 -9.05 12.53
N ASN A 121 1.00 -9.33 13.50
CA ASN A 121 0.98 -10.53 14.35
C ASN A 121 0.89 -10.19 15.86
N GLN A 122 0.34 -9.02 16.20
CA GLN A 122 0.18 -8.53 17.58
C GLN A 122 -1.27 -8.64 18.09
N GLU A 123 -1.62 -7.91 19.15
CA GLU A 123 -3.00 -7.78 19.61
C GLU A 123 -3.95 -7.24 18.51
N PRO A 124 -5.25 -7.53 18.56
CA PRO A 124 -6.20 -7.21 17.49
C PRO A 124 -6.16 -5.75 17.02
N SER A 125 -6.08 -4.82 17.97
CA SER A 125 -6.06 -3.39 17.66
C SER A 125 -4.81 -2.98 16.89
N ALA A 126 -3.67 -3.60 17.15
CA ALA A 126 -2.43 -3.34 16.43
C ALA A 126 -2.50 -3.91 15.00
N VAL A 127 -3.05 -5.11 14.84
CA VAL A 127 -3.28 -5.71 13.52
C VAL A 127 -4.20 -4.83 12.67
N LEU A 128 -5.36 -4.45 13.21
CA LEU A 128 -6.33 -3.62 12.49
C LEU A 128 -5.79 -2.23 12.18
N GLY A 129 -5.11 -1.59 13.14
CA GLY A 129 -4.48 -0.30 12.92
C GLY A 129 -3.39 -0.37 11.83
N THR A 130 -2.66 -1.47 11.75
CA THR A 130 -1.63 -1.68 10.73
C THR A 130 -2.25 -1.87 9.35
N MET A 131 -3.24 -2.75 9.21
CA MET A 131 -3.93 -2.98 7.93
C MET A 131 -4.64 -1.71 7.43
N PHE A 132 -5.28 -0.97 8.33
CA PHE A 132 -5.87 0.32 8.01
C PHE A 132 -4.82 1.33 7.53
N ALA A 133 -3.67 1.42 8.21
CA ALA A 133 -2.60 2.34 7.81
C ALA A 133 -1.99 1.97 6.45
N THR A 134 -1.78 0.68 6.16
CA THR A 134 -1.26 0.23 4.86
C THR A 134 -2.26 0.49 3.74
N GLU A 135 -3.54 0.23 3.97
CA GLU A 135 -4.59 0.44 2.97
C GLU A 135 -4.84 1.93 2.68
N THR A 136 -4.95 2.77 3.71
CA THR A 136 -5.08 4.22 3.53
C THR A 136 -3.87 4.83 2.83
N ALA A 137 -2.70 4.21 2.97
CA ALA A 137 -1.51 4.62 2.25
C ALA A 137 -1.46 4.14 0.79
N ALA A 138 -2.13 3.03 0.44
CA ALA A 138 -2.03 2.41 -0.88
C ALA A 138 -2.36 3.40 -2.02
N ILE A 139 -3.41 4.21 -1.87
CA ILE A 139 -3.78 5.21 -2.90
C ILE A 139 -2.62 6.19 -3.14
N PHE A 140 -2.03 6.72 -2.08
CA PHE A 140 -0.92 7.67 -2.21
C PHE A 140 0.30 7.00 -2.84
N GLU A 141 0.59 5.77 -2.41
CA GLU A 141 1.71 4.97 -2.91
C GLU A 141 1.59 4.80 -4.41
N HIS A 142 0.41 4.40 -4.90
CA HIS A 142 0.17 4.22 -6.32
C HIS A 142 0.16 5.53 -7.11
N GLU A 143 -0.28 6.66 -6.54
CA GLU A 143 -0.11 7.97 -7.19
C GLU A 143 1.37 8.32 -7.40
N VAL A 144 2.20 8.14 -6.35
CA VAL A 144 3.63 8.43 -6.41
C VAL A 144 4.34 7.51 -7.39
N PHE A 145 4.09 6.20 -7.33
CA PHE A 145 4.76 5.25 -8.21
C PHE A 145 4.23 5.29 -9.65
N LEU A 146 3.00 5.75 -9.88
CA LEU A 146 2.52 6.09 -11.22
C LEU A 146 3.35 7.22 -11.84
N ASP A 147 3.58 8.30 -11.10
CA ASP A 147 4.38 9.45 -11.56
C ASP A 147 5.84 9.05 -11.80
N ILE A 148 6.43 8.28 -10.87
CA ILE A 148 7.79 7.72 -11.02
C ILE A 148 7.87 6.85 -12.28
N SER A 149 6.93 5.91 -12.46
CA SER A 149 6.91 5.02 -13.63
C SER A 149 6.81 5.80 -14.93
N LYS A 150 5.90 6.78 -15.02
CA LYS A 150 5.76 7.65 -16.20
C LYS A 150 7.04 8.42 -16.51
N GLU A 151 7.70 8.96 -15.49
CA GLU A 151 8.92 9.73 -15.67
C GLU A 151 10.10 8.85 -16.12
N VAL A 152 10.27 7.66 -15.54
CA VAL A 152 11.32 6.72 -15.96
C VAL A 152 11.09 6.25 -17.39
N ILE A 153 9.85 5.85 -17.74
CA ILE A 153 9.48 5.42 -19.10
C ILE A 153 9.84 6.50 -20.12
N LYS A 154 9.57 7.77 -19.79
CA LYS A 154 9.91 8.92 -20.63
C LYS A 154 11.44 9.07 -20.78
N ARG A 155 12.21 8.98 -19.68
CA ARG A 155 13.67 9.15 -19.69
C ARG A 155 14.41 8.04 -20.42
N ARG A 156 13.93 6.80 -20.31
CA ARG A 156 14.52 5.62 -20.98
C ARG A 156 13.96 5.38 -22.38
N HIS A 157 12.95 6.15 -22.79
CA HIS A 157 12.26 6.02 -24.07
C HIS A 157 11.62 4.63 -24.28
N TRP A 158 11.09 4.01 -23.23
CA TRP A 158 10.48 2.67 -23.30
C TRP A 158 9.15 2.62 -24.05
N GLY A 159 8.46 3.76 -24.19
CA GLY A 159 7.19 3.85 -24.93
C GLY A 159 6.18 2.79 -24.46
N ASP A 160 5.66 2.01 -25.40
CA ASP A 160 4.66 0.96 -25.11
C ASP A 160 5.18 -0.17 -24.20
N GLN A 161 6.50 -0.40 -24.11
CA GLN A 161 7.06 -1.45 -23.26
C GLN A 161 6.81 -1.21 -21.78
N GLY A 162 6.73 0.07 -21.36
CA GLY A 162 6.46 0.44 -19.98
C GLY A 162 4.97 0.59 -19.64
N ARG A 163 4.07 0.39 -20.60
CA ARG A 163 2.64 0.66 -20.42
C ARG A 163 2.01 -0.15 -19.29
N ASP A 164 2.46 -1.38 -19.10
CA ASP A 164 1.91 -2.26 -18.08
C ASP A 164 2.25 -1.80 -16.66
N LEU A 165 3.36 -1.08 -16.47
CA LEU A 165 3.71 -0.46 -15.18
C LEU A 165 2.73 0.67 -14.86
N VAL A 166 2.41 1.50 -15.85
CA VAL A 166 1.41 2.56 -15.72
C VAL A 166 0.03 1.96 -15.43
N TRP A 167 -0.38 0.94 -16.19
CA TRP A 167 -1.66 0.27 -16.00
C TRP A 167 -1.77 -0.38 -14.62
N PHE A 168 -0.70 -1.01 -14.12
CA PHE A 168 -0.66 -1.56 -12.77
C PHE A 168 -1.03 -0.51 -11.72
N HIS A 169 -0.45 0.69 -11.75
CA HIS A 169 -0.85 1.72 -10.80
C HIS A 169 -2.26 2.29 -11.06
N GLU A 170 -2.65 2.44 -12.32
CA GLU A 170 -3.99 2.94 -12.68
C GLU A 170 -5.12 2.00 -12.25
N MET A 171 -4.92 0.66 -12.24
CA MET A 171 -5.94 -0.26 -11.74
C MET A 171 -6.19 -0.15 -10.23
N HIS A 172 -5.14 0.16 -9.46
CA HIS A 172 -5.22 0.40 -8.01
C HIS A 172 -5.97 1.72 -7.74
N LEU A 173 -5.58 2.79 -8.45
CA LEU A 173 -6.24 4.11 -8.36
C LEU A 173 -7.67 4.16 -8.92
N GLY A 174 -8.01 3.28 -9.87
CA GLY A 174 -9.31 3.22 -10.54
C GLY A 174 -10.44 2.66 -9.68
N GLY A 175 -10.15 2.26 -8.44
CA GLY A 175 -11.16 1.91 -7.46
C GLY A 175 -11.65 0.46 -7.52
N VAL A 176 -10.87 -0.47 -8.09
CA VAL A 176 -11.02 -1.89 -7.67
C VAL A 176 -10.73 -2.03 -6.16
N GLU A 177 -9.93 -1.12 -5.60
CA GLU A 177 -9.48 -1.12 -4.20
C GLU A 177 -10.30 -0.27 -3.22
N GLN A 178 -11.23 0.57 -3.71
CA GLN A 178 -11.86 1.59 -2.85
C GLN A 178 -13.32 1.31 -2.47
N SER A 179 -13.92 0.20 -2.91
CA SER A 179 -15.38 0.03 -2.78
C SER A 179 -15.90 -0.37 -1.38
N LEU A 180 -15.07 -0.67 -0.37
CA LEU A 180 -15.56 -1.44 0.79
C LEU A 180 -15.39 -0.87 2.21
N TYR A 181 -14.67 0.23 2.43
CA TYR A 181 -14.47 0.74 3.81
C TYR A 181 -15.36 1.91 4.22
N ALA A 182 -15.75 2.79 3.29
CA ALA A 182 -16.56 3.96 3.64
C ALA A 182 -18.02 3.61 4.00
N SER A 183 -18.57 2.49 3.51
CA SER A 183 -19.97 2.11 3.73
C SER A 183 -20.17 1.11 4.88
N THR A 184 -19.22 0.20 5.12
CA THR A 184 -19.41 -0.92 6.05
C THR A 184 -19.12 -0.54 7.50
N LEU A 185 -18.17 0.37 7.75
CA LEU A 185 -17.85 0.84 9.10
C LEU A 185 -18.71 2.03 9.58
N THR A 186 -19.40 2.74 8.69
CA THR A 186 -20.12 3.97 9.07
C THR A 186 -21.64 3.86 9.12
N ARG A 187 -22.27 2.76 8.65
CA ARG A 187 -23.75 2.77 8.53
C ARG A 187 -24.58 1.54 8.90
N GLU A 188 -24.02 0.36 9.17
CA GLU A 188 -24.89 -0.84 9.31
C GLU A 188 -24.74 -1.70 10.58
N SER A 189 -23.92 -1.36 11.57
CA SER A 189 -23.83 -2.21 12.76
C SER A 189 -24.81 -1.87 13.88
N GLY A 190 -25.33 -0.64 14.00
CA GLY A 190 -26.37 -0.30 15.00
C GLY A 190 -26.07 -0.74 16.44
N LEU A 191 -24.80 -1.00 16.77
CA LEU A 191 -24.36 -1.48 18.08
C LEU A 191 -23.79 -0.32 18.89
N PRO A 192 -24.09 -0.25 20.19
CA PRO A 192 -23.68 0.86 21.03
C PRO A 192 -22.15 0.86 21.20
N LEU A 193 -21.59 2.06 21.04
CA LEU A 193 -20.20 2.40 21.33
C LEU A 193 -19.90 2.08 22.80
N TRP A 194 -18.95 1.18 23.05
CA TRP A 194 -18.29 1.00 24.34
C TRP A 194 -16.98 1.78 24.35
#